data_AF-J9DRK1-F1
#
_entry.id   AF-J9DRK1-F1
#
_cell.length_a   1.000
_cell.length_b   1.000
_cell.length_c   1.000
_cell.angle_alpha   90.00
_cell.angle_beta   90.00
_cell.angle_gamma   90.00
#
_symmetry.space_group_name_H-M   'P 1'
#
loop_
_entity.id
_entity.type
_entity.pdbx_description
1 polymer ?
#
loop_
_entity_poly.entity_id
_entity_poly.type
_entity_poly.pdbx_seq_one_letter_code
_entity_poly.pdbx_strand_id
1 'polypeptide(L)'
;MELSMTEDDNKSAGHSEPISAITVSLHPLVIMNISEHVTRISAQQNDGKPFEVFGAILGKQSGRHVEMMNSFEVKWSDEGKGYA
;
A
#
# COMPACT_ATOMS: atom_id res chain seq x y z
N MET A 1 -28.73 46.12 -3.33
CA MET A 1 -28.25 44.73 -3.39
C MET A 1 -27.11 44.71 -4.39
N GLU A 2 -25.89 44.76 -3.88
CA GLU A 2 -24.68 44.54 -4.66
C GLU A 2 -23.83 43.62 -3.78
N LEU A 3 -23.80 42.34 -4.13
CA LEU A 3 -22.95 41.35 -3.46
C LEU A 3 -21.63 41.32 -4.24
N SER A 4 -20.61 41.95 -3.68
CA SER A 4 -19.23 41.88 -4.17
C SER A 4 -18.69 40.45 -3.93
N MET A 5 -18.39 39.75 -5.01
CA MET A 5 -17.65 38.49 -5.00
C MET A 5 -16.18 38.79 -4.67
N THR A 6 -15.66 38.22 -3.58
CA THR A 6 -14.22 38.12 -3.36
C THR A 6 -13.75 36.75 -3.83
N GLU A 7 -13.00 36.73 -4.92
CA GLU A 7 -12.28 35.56 -5.42
C GLU A 7 -11.04 35.35 -4.54
N ASP A 8 -11.08 34.35 -3.66
CA ASP A 8 -9.90 33.86 -2.95
C ASP A 8 -9.14 32.87 -3.85
N ASP A 9 -8.16 33.40 -4.58
CA ASP A 9 -7.15 32.64 -5.33
C ASP A 9 -6.20 31.90 -4.36
N ASN A 10 -6.67 30.84 -3.72
CA ASN A 10 -5.78 29.92 -3.01
C ASN A 10 -5.20 28.90 -4.01
N LYS A 11 -4.28 29.39 -4.86
CA LYS A 11 -3.43 28.56 -5.71
C LYS A 11 -2.48 27.77 -4.81
N SER A 12 -2.95 26.64 -4.31
CA SER A 12 -2.11 25.57 -3.79
C SER A 12 -1.09 25.23 -4.88
N ALA A 13 0.14 25.72 -4.70
CA ALA A 13 1.27 25.34 -5.53
C ALA A 13 1.47 23.84 -5.30
N GLY A 14 0.87 23.04 -6.17
CA GLY A 14 1.03 21.60 -6.18
C GLY A 14 2.53 21.31 -6.19
N HIS A 15 3.00 20.69 -5.11
CA HIS A 15 4.34 20.18 -5.02
C HIS A 15 4.45 19.09 -6.10
N SER A 16 4.89 19.45 -7.30
CA SER A 16 5.19 18.48 -8.34
C SER A 16 6.52 17.85 -7.98
N GLU A 17 6.51 16.94 -7.01
CA GLU A 17 7.63 16.05 -6.81
C GLU A 17 7.95 15.38 -8.16
N PRO A 18 9.23 15.28 -8.54
CA PRO A 18 9.60 14.64 -9.79
C PRO A 18 9.13 13.19 -9.74
N ILE A 19 8.07 12.87 -10.48
CA ILE A 19 7.57 11.51 -10.65
C ILE A 19 8.65 10.75 -11.41
N SER A 20 9.55 10.09 -10.70
CA SER A 20 10.47 9.15 -11.33
C SER A 20 9.61 8.01 -11.88
N ALA A 21 9.44 7.95 -13.20
CA ALA A 21 8.66 6.89 -13.81
C ALA A 21 9.33 5.54 -13.56
N ILE A 22 8.74 4.74 -12.67
CA ILE A 22 9.08 3.35 -12.38
C ILE A 22 8.02 2.50 -13.05
N THR A 23 8.43 1.47 -13.78
CA THR A 23 7.51 0.49 -14.36
C THR A 23 7.41 -0.70 -13.41
N VAL A 24 6.19 -1.10 -13.06
CA VAL A 24 5.95 -2.24 -12.16
C VAL A 24 5.21 -3.33 -12.92
N SER A 25 5.73 -4.55 -12.87
CA SER A 25 5.05 -5.77 -13.29
C SER A 25 4.60 -6.53 -12.06
N LEU A 26 3.31 -6.86 -11.98
CA LEU A 26 2.72 -7.57 -10.85
C LEU A 26 2.30 -8.98 -11.27
N HIS A 27 2.92 -10.01 -10.68
CA HIS A 27 2.52 -11.38 -10.92
C HIS A 27 1.19 -11.69 -10.19
N PRO A 28 0.21 -12.36 -10.84
CA PRO A 28 -1.09 -12.66 -10.22
C PRO A 28 -0.99 -13.42 -8.89
N LEU A 29 0.06 -14.23 -8.72
CA LEU A 29 0.36 -14.95 -7.49
C LEU A 29 0.42 -14.03 -6.26
N VAL A 30 0.98 -12.83 -6.40
CA VAL A 30 1.09 -11.86 -5.28
C VAL A 30 -0.30 -11.46 -4.79
N ILE A 31 -1.21 -11.17 -5.72
CA ILE A 31 -2.59 -10.78 -5.38
C ILE A 31 -3.31 -11.96 -4.72
N MET A 32 -3.13 -13.17 -5.25
CA MET A 32 -3.75 -14.37 -4.67
C MET A 32 -3.25 -14.63 -3.24
N ASN A 33 -1.95 -14.55 -3.00
CA ASN A 33 -1.36 -14.76 -1.67
C ASN A 33 -1.86 -13.72 -0.66
N ILE A 34 -1.94 -12.44 -1.04
CA ILE A 34 -2.45 -11.38 -0.15
C ILE A 34 -3.94 -11.62 0.16
N SER A 35 -4.74 -11.95 -0.86
CA SER A 35 -6.17 -12.20 -0.70
C SER A 35 -6.44 -13.41 0.20
N GLU A 36 -5.65 -14.48 0.02
CA GLU A 36 -5.69 -15.68 0.85
C GLU A 36 -5.32 -15.37 2.30
N HIS A 37 -4.25 -14.60 2.53
CA HIS A 37 -3.82 -14.21 3.87
C HIS A 37 -4.92 -13.39 4.59
N VAL A 38 -5.48 -12.37 3.93
CA VAL A 38 -6.61 -11.59 4.49
C VAL A 38 -7.79 -12.49 4.83
N THR A 39 -8.18 -13.37 3.92
CA THR A 39 -9.34 -14.26 4.10
C THR A 39 -9.13 -15.24 5.24
N ARG A 40 -7.94 -15.85 5.34
CA ARG A 40 -7.58 -16.77 6.41
C ARG A 40 -7.62 -16.08 7.77
N ILE A 41 -7.01 -14.90 7.88
CA ILE A 41 -6.98 -14.15 9.15
C ILE A 41 -8.39 -13.69 9.52
N SER A 42 -9.19 -13.21 8.56
CA SER A 42 -10.59 -12.86 8.80
C SER A 42 -11.40 -14.04 9.34
N ALA A 43 -11.19 -15.26 8.82
CA ALA A 43 -11.92 -16.44 9.26
C ALA A 43 -11.48 -16.92 10.65
N GLN A 44 -10.22 -16.67 11.03
CA GLN A 44 -9.68 -17.01 12.34
C GLN A 44 -10.06 -15.96 13.41
N GLN A 45 -10.09 -14.69 13.04
CA GLN A 45 -10.48 -13.56 13.90
C GLN A 45 -12.00 -13.36 13.82
N ASN A 46 -12.75 -14.28 14.40
CA ASN A 46 -14.22 -14.22 14.43
C ASN A 46 -14.76 -13.24 15.50
N ASP A 47 -14.00 -12.20 15.87
CA ASP A 47 -14.37 -11.24 16.91
C ASP A 47 -14.95 -9.94 16.34
N GLY A 48 -15.04 -9.83 15.01
CA GLY A 48 -15.64 -8.70 14.30
C GLY A 48 -14.82 -7.41 14.40
N LYS A 49 -13.59 -7.46 14.90
CA LYS A 49 -12.72 -6.29 14.99
C LYS A 49 -12.02 -6.01 13.66
N PRO A 50 -11.74 -4.73 13.36
CA PRO A 50 -10.84 -4.40 12.27
C PRO A 50 -9.48 -5.05 12.50
N PHE A 51 -8.91 -5.61 11.44
CA PHE A 51 -7.60 -6.24 11.47
C PHE A 51 -6.78 -5.83 10.24
N GLU A 52 -5.47 -5.91 10.40
CA GLU A 52 -4.50 -5.69 9.33
C GLU A 52 -3.64 -6.93 9.18
N VAL A 53 -3.18 -7.18 7.96
CA VAL A 53 -2.21 -8.23 7.68
C VAL A 53 -0.95 -7.61 7.13
N PHE A 54 0.20 -8.13 7.57
CA PHE A 54 1.50 -7.64 7.15
C PHE A 54 2.23 -8.71 6.33
N GLY A 55 3.04 -8.24 5.38
CA GLY A 55 3.78 -9.12 4.51
C GLY A 55 4.88 -8.40 3.76
N ALA A 56 5.73 -9.20 3.12
CA ALA A 56 6.82 -8.72 2.28
C ALA A 56 6.63 -9.20 0.84
N ILE A 57 7.02 -8.38 -0.13
CA ILE A 57 7.00 -8.72 -1.56
C ILE A 57 8.41 -9.06 -2.00
N LEU A 58 8.55 -10.21 -2.66
CA LEU A 58 9.80 -10.64 -3.26
C LEU A 58 9.73 -10.50 -4.78
N GLY A 59 10.79 -9.98 -5.36
CA GLY A 59 10.82 -9.62 -6.75
C GLY A 59 12.21 -9.40 -7.30
N LYS A 60 12.27 -8.91 -8.53
CA LYS A 60 13.52 -8.50 -9.20
C LYS A 60 13.41 -7.04 -9.60
N GLN A 61 14.52 -6.32 -9.49
CA GLN A 61 14.62 -4.96 -10.00
C GLN A 61 15.69 -4.91 -11.08
N SER A 62 15.33 -4.36 -12.25
CA SER A 62 16.25 -4.08 -13.35
C SER A 62 16.12 -2.60 -13.74
N GLY A 63 17.06 -1.78 -13.28
CA GLY A 63 16.98 -0.32 -13.45
C GLY A 63 15.72 0.26 -12.80
N ARG A 64 14.82 0.81 -13.62
CA ARG A 64 13.52 1.38 -13.22
C ARG A 64 12.35 0.42 -13.42
N HIS A 65 12.62 -0.84 -13.77
CA HIS A 65 11.61 -1.88 -13.86
C HIS A 65 11.64 -2.74 -12.59
N VAL A 66 10.49 -2.92 -11.94
CA VAL A 66 10.33 -3.77 -10.76
C VAL A 66 9.31 -4.86 -11.06
N GLU A 67 9.72 -6.11 -10.90
CA GLU A 67 8.87 -7.28 -11.05
C GLU A 67 8.53 -7.83 -9.67
N MET A 68 7.27 -7.72 -9.25
CA MET A 68 6.75 -8.32 -8.02
C MET A 68 6.33 -9.76 -8.33
N MET A 69 7.12 -10.73 -7.86
CA MET A 69 6.97 -12.13 -8.26
C MET A 69 6.22 -12.97 -7.23
N ASN A 70 6.47 -12.71 -5.93
CA ASN A 70 5.89 -13.47 -4.83
C ASN A 70 5.67 -12.58 -3.60
N SER A 71 4.94 -13.08 -2.61
CA SER A 71 4.75 -12.41 -1.32
C SER A 71 4.73 -13.41 -0.17
N PHE A 72 5.12 -12.96 1.02
CA PHE A 72 5.19 -13.73 2.26
C PHE A 72 4.47 -12.99 3.38
N GLU A 73 3.80 -13.73 4.26
CA GLU A 73 3.25 -13.16 5.49
C GLU A 73 4.36 -12.86 6.50
N VAL A 74 4.18 -11.80 7.30
CA VAL A 74 5.10 -11.40 8.36
C VAL A 74 4.30 -11.16 9.62
N LYS A 75 4.78 -11.69 10.76
CA LYS A 75 4.19 -11.40 12.06
C LYS A 75 4.62 -10.01 12.51
N TRP A 76 3.65 -9.14 12.76
CA TRP A 76 3.87 -7.84 13.38
C TRP A 76 3.50 -7.91 14.86
N SER A 77 4.37 -7.38 15.73
CA SER A 77 4.09 -7.16 17.15
C SER A 77 4.36 -5.69 17.46
N ASP A 78 3.39 -5.01 18.06
CA ASP A 78 3.50 -3.60 18.45
C ASP A 78 4.55 -3.33 19.55
N GLU A 79 5.19 -4.39 20.08
CA GLU A 79 6.19 -4.28 21.15
C GLU A 79 7.59 -3.80 20.69
N GLY A 80 7.73 -3.26 19.48
CA GLY A 80 9.02 -2.73 18.98
C GLY A 80 10.14 -3.77 18.87
N LYS A 81 9.79 -5.06 18.91
CA LYS A 81 10.70 -6.20 18.83
C LYS A 81 10.23 -7.08 17.66
N GLY A 82 10.45 -6.59 16.44
CA GLY A 82 10.22 -7.38 15.24
C GLY A 82 11.15 -8.58 15.22
N TYR A 83 10.60 -9.79 15.08
CA TYR A 83 11.37 -10.99 14.79
C TYR A 83 11.59 -11.05 13.28
N ALA A 84 12.85 -10.93 12.87
CA ALA A 84 13.33 -11.31 11.53
C ALA A 84 13.78 -12.77 11.56
#